data_AF-L1JWD9-F1
#
_entry.id   AF-L1JWD9-F1
#
_cell.length_a   1.000
_cell.length_b   1.000
_cell.length_c   1.000
_cell.angle_alpha   90.00
_cell.angle_beta   90.00
_cell.angle_gamma   90.00
#
_symmetry.space_group_name_H-M   'P 1'
#
loop_
_entity.id
_entity.type
_entity.pdbx_description
1 polymer ?
#
loop_
_entity_poly.entity_id
_entity_poly.type
_entity_poly.pdbx_seq_one_letter_code
_entity_poly.pdbx_strand_id
1 'polypeptide(L)'
;MCPHNRHKEKCHECQSFLLCHHNHIKNKCEECQIKYLCKHKRNKKYCRDCGGKSLCPHKRIINRCKDCGGSSICKHKRRRSVCKECHGSSICEHNKLRSRCKECGGSSICQHNRRRSTCKACGGGSICQHNRIRSTCKICGGGSICSHNKVRSICKDCGGASLCKHDRIKCRCKDCGGNSICPHNRMKYRCKECKSIQQFFNDEMI
;
A
#
# COMPACT_ATOMS: atom_id res chain seq x y z
N MET A 1 -18.88 -27.03 14.85
CA MET A 1 -19.15 -27.87 16.04
C MET A 1 -17.84 -28.45 16.55
N CYS A 2 -17.68 -28.63 17.86
CA CYS A 2 -16.57 -29.37 18.46
C CYS A 2 -16.88 -30.89 18.48
N PRO A 3 -15.90 -31.78 18.73
CA PRO A 3 -16.16 -33.22 18.89
C PRO A 3 -17.19 -33.53 19.98
N HIS A 4 -17.47 -32.59 20.89
CA HIS A 4 -18.53 -32.69 21.91
C HIS A 4 -19.88 -32.11 21.45
N ASN A 5 -20.13 -32.01 20.14
CA ASN A 5 -21.38 -31.54 19.52
C ASN A 5 -21.93 -30.18 20.03
N ARG A 6 -21.04 -29.30 20.50
CA ARG A 6 -21.36 -27.91 20.88
C ARG A 6 -20.64 -26.91 19.98
N HIS A 7 -21.10 -25.66 19.93
CA HIS A 7 -20.27 -24.57 19.40
C HIS A 7 -18.96 -24.50 20.20
N LYS A 8 -17.81 -24.42 19.53
CA LYS A 8 -16.48 -24.41 20.18
C LYS A 8 -16.38 -23.34 21.29
N GLU A 9 -17.05 -22.21 21.09
CA GLU A 9 -17.12 -21.09 22.02
C GLU A 9 -18.03 -21.33 23.24
N LYS A 10 -18.89 -22.35 23.22
CA LYS A 10 -19.86 -22.71 24.28
C LYS A 10 -19.58 -24.08 24.92
N CYS A 11 -18.46 -24.71 24.59
CA CYS A 11 -18.07 -26.01 25.11
C CYS A 11 -17.00 -25.84 26.19
N HIS A 12 -17.32 -26.16 27.44
CA HIS A 12 -16.42 -25.96 28.59
C HIS A 12 -15.08 -26.69 28.43
N GLU A 13 -15.11 -27.91 27.89
CA GLU A 13 -13.91 -28.72 27.59
C GLU A 13 -13.06 -28.10 26.46
N CYS A 14 -13.67 -27.44 25.47
CA CYS A 14 -12.94 -26.73 24.41
C CYS A 14 -12.51 -25.30 24.82
N GLN A 15 -13.23 -24.68 25.76
CA GLN A 15 -12.91 -23.36 26.32
C GLN A 15 -11.61 -23.41 27.12
N SER A 16 -11.28 -24.54 27.75
CA SER A 16 -10.00 -24.78 28.46
C SER A 16 -8.77 -24.55 27.55
N PHE A 17 -8.87 -24.82 26.25
CA PHE A 17 -7.78 -24.62 25.29
C PHE A 17 -7.64 -23.17 24.82
N LEU A 18 -8.73 -22.41 24.82
CA LEU A 18 -8.81 -21.03 24.31
C LEU A 18 -8.56 -19.98 25.39
N LEU A 19 -8.93 -20.29 26.64
CA LEU A 19 -8.77 -19.43 27.80
C LEU A 19 -7.45 -19.75 28.53
N CYS A 20 -6.83 -18.73 29.10
CA CYS A 20 -5.73 -18.90 30.05
C CYS A 20 -6.28 -19.23 31.45
N HIS A 21 -5.38 -19.53 32.39
CA HIS A 21 -5.74 -19.74 33.80
C HIS A 21 -6.39 -18.52 34.47
N HIS A 22 -6.31 -17.34 33.84
CA HIS A 22 -7.03 -16.13 34.24
C HIS A 22 -8.39 -15.96 33.55
N ASN A 23 -8.96 -17.01 32.95
CA ASN A 23 -10.26 -17.00 32.25
C ASN A 23 -10.40 -15.97 31.09
N HIS A 24 -9.29 -15.41 30.63
CA HIS A 24 -9.23 -14.57 29.43
C HIS A 24 -8.76 -15.38 28.22
N ILE A 25 -9.17 -15.00 27.01
CA ILE A 25 -8.61 -15.58 25.76
C ILE A 25 -7.08 -15.46 25.82
N LYS A 26 -6.33 -16.55 25.61
CA LYS A 26 -4.86 -16.62 25.83
C LYS A 26 -4.07 -15.47 25.20
N ASN A 27 -4.46 -15.01 24.02
CA ASN A 27 -3.83 -13.90 23.29
C ASN A 27 -4.38 -12.50 23.65
N LYS A 28 -5.37 -12.40 24.54
CA LYS A 28 -5.99 -11.14 25.01
C LYS A 28 -5.79 -10.88 26.50
N CYS A 29 -5.31 -11.86 27.26
CA CYS A 29 -4.95 -11.69 28.67
C CYS A 29 -3.66 -10.88 28.79
N GLU A 30 -3.71 -9.69 29.40
CA GLU A 30 -2.55 -8.81 29.56
C GLU A 30 -1.41 -9.49 30.33
N GLU A 31 -1.75 -10.22 31.40
CA GLU A 31 -0.79 -10.97 32.22
C GLU A 31 -0.11 -12.11 31.44
N CYS A 32 -0.86 -12.82 30.57
CA CYS A 32 -0.26 -13.84 29.72
C CYS A 32 0.50 -13.24 28.52
N GLN A 33 0.15 -12.03 28.07
CA GLN A 33 0.82 -11.35 26.97
C GLN A 33 2.26 -10.95 27.31
N ILE A 34 2.59 -10.69 28.58
CA ILE A 34 3.95 -10.37 29.05
C ILE A 34 4.96 -11.42 28.59
N LYS A 35 4.58 -12.70 28.54
CA LYS A 35 5.48 -13.79 28.07
C LYS A 35 5.93 -13.60 26.63
N TYR A 36 5.10 -13.01 25.78
CA TYR A 36 5.33 -12.82 24.35
C TYR A 36 5.92 -11.45 24.00
N LEU A 37 5.95 -10.51 24.95
CA LEU A 37 6.52 -9.17 24.78
C LEU A 37 7.96 -9.10 25.28
N CYS A 38 8.84 -8.44 24.55
CA CYS A 38 10.18 -8.12 25.02
C CYS A 38 10.16 -6.90 25.95
N LYS A 39 11.32 -6.54 26.51
CA LYS A 39 11.50 -5.31 27.31
C LYS A 39 11.03 -4.02 26.61
N HIS A 40 10.97 -4.02 25.29
CA HIS A 40 10.47 -2.89 24.48
C HIS A 40 8.94 -2.91 24.26
N LYS A 41 8.17 -3.74 25.00
CA LYS A 41 6.72 -3.93 24.83
C LYS A 41 6.31 -4.30 23.39
N ARG A 42 7.20 -4.98 22.66
CA ARG A 42 6.99 -5.50 21.30
C ARG A 42 7.03 -7.01 21.31
N ASN A 43 6.34 -7.66 20.38
CA ASN A 43 6.40 -9.12 20.28
C ASN A 43 7.86 -9.60 20.09
N LYS A 44 8.35 -10.47 21.00
CA LYS A 44 9.74 -10.98 21.03
C LYS A 44 10.18 -11.55 19.69
N LYS A 45 9.26 -12.20 18.95
CA LYS A 45 9.53 -12.82 17.65
C LYS A 45 9.90 -11.82 16.55
N TYR A 46 9.40 -10.58 16.65
CA TYR A 46 9.52 -9.56 15.61
C TYR A 46 10.26 -8.30 16.09
N CYS A 47 10.73 -8.26 17.34
CA CYS A 47 11.41 -7.10 17.89
C CYS A 47 12.78 -6.90 17.22
N ARG A 48 12.97 -5.75 16.55
CA ARG A 48 14.22 -5.41 15.86
C ARG A 48 15.37 -5.16 16.81
N ASP A 49 15.09 -4.56 17.95
CA ASP A 49 16.08 -4.17 18.95
C ASP A 49 16.60 -5.38 19.73
N CYS A 50 15.82 -6.46 19.81
CA CYS A 50 16.21 -7.74 20.43
C CYS A 50 16.67 -8.79 19.40
N GLY A 51 16.74 -8.46 18.11
CA GLY A 51 17.10 -9.44 17.07
C GLY A 51 16.12 -10.63 16.99
N GLY A 52 14.81 -10.36 17.13
CA GLY A 52 13.78 -11.39 17.26
C GLY A 52 13.89 -12.53 16.23
N LYS A 53 13.57 -13.76 16.65
CA LYS A 53 13.81 -15.01 15.90
C LYS A 53 13.23 -15.07 14.48
N SER A 54 12.26 -14.21 14.14
CA SER A 54 11.69 -14.13 12.78
C SER A 54 12.25 -13.00 11.94
N LEU A 55 13.33 -12.37 12.39
CA LEU A 55 14.08 -11.37 11.65
C LEU A 55 15.35 -11.99 11.07
N CYS A 56 15.69 -11.60 9.85
CA CYS A 56 16.98 -11.91 9.26
C CYS A 56 18.04 -10.87 9.69
N PRO A 57 19.33 -11.05 9.35
CA PRO A 57 20.38 -10.08 9.65
C PRO A 57 20.10 -8.66 9.16
N HIS A 58 19.31 -8.52 8.08
CA HIS A 58 18.85 -7.22 7.55
C HIS A 58 17.73 -6.56 8.39
N LYS A 59 17.40 -7.07 9.58
CA LYS A 59 16.30 -6.61 10.46
C LYS A 59 14.92 -6.62 9.78
N ARG A 60 14.74 -7.46 8.76
CA ARG A 60 13.49 -7.69 8.01
C ARG A 60 12.91 -9.05 8.39
N ILE A 61 11.58 -9.21 8.27
CA ILE A 61 10.95 -10.51 8.53
C ILE A 61 11.49 -11.53 7.52
N ILE A 62 12.01 -12.67 8.00
CA ILE A 62 12.77 -13.67 7.21
C ILE A 62 12.03 -14.04 5.92
N ASN A 63 10.77 -14.46 6.02
CA ASN A 63 9.98 -14.89 4.85
C ASN A 63 9.65 -13.78 3.85
N ARG A 64 9.79 -12.50 4.24
CA ARG A 64 9.49 -11.32 3.41
C ARG A 64 10.76 -10.57 2.97
N CYS A 65 11.94 -11.01 3.39
CA CYS A 65 13.18 -10.34 3.05
C CYS A 65 13.58 -10.66 1.61
N LYS A 66 13.77 -9.64 0.78
CA LYS A 66 14.19 -9.81 -0.61
C LYS A 66 15.64 -10.30 -0.72
N ASP A 67 16.50 -9.74 0.13
CA ASP A 67 17.95 -10.00 0.07
C ASP A 67 18.28 -11.42 0.54
N CYS A 68 17.48 -11.98 1.45
CA CYS A 68 17.59 -13.39 1.87
C CYS A 68 16.80 -14.36 1.00
N GLY A 69 16.13 -13.90 -0.08
CA GLY A 69 15.25 -14.76 -0.87
C GLY A 69 14.11 -15.40 -0.07
N GLY A 70 13.57 -14.68 0.92
CA GLY A 70 12.58 -15.22 1.86
C GLY A 70 11.42 -15.94 1.16
N SER A 71 10.85 -16.97 1.79
CA SER A 71 9.90 -17.90 1.15
C SER A 71 8.69 -17.25 0.47
N SER A 72 8.27 -16.05 0.89
CA SER A 72 7.19 -15.29 0.25
C SER A 72 7.65 -14.48 -0.98
N ILE A 73 8.92 -14.49 -1.34
CA ILE A 73 9.51 -13.79 -2.49
C ILE A 73 9.65 -14.78 -3.65
N CYS A 74 9.26 -14.34 -4.86
CA CYS A 74 9.43 -15.12 -6.09
C CYS A 74 10.75 -14.82 -6.78
N LYS A 75 11.07 -15.58 -7.83
CA LYS A 75 12.24 -15.36 -8.70
C LYS A 75 12.35 -13.92 -9.25
N HIS A 76 11.21 -13.25 -9.44
CA HIS A 76 11.15 -11.85 -9.90
C HIS A 76 11.40 -10.81 -8.79
N LYS A 77 11.93 -11.20 -7.62
CA LYS A 77 12.20 -10.33 -6.45
C LYS A 77 10.97 -9.55 -5.96
N ARG A 78 9.77 -10.08 -6.21
CA ARG A 78 8.46 -9.55 -5.79
C ARG A 78 7.82 -10.52 -4.78
N ARG A 79 6.87 -10.05 -3.97
CA ARG A 79 6.08 -10.97 -3.11
C ARG A 79 5.23 -11.87 -4.01
N ARG A 80 5.31 -13.18 -3.81
CA ARG A 80 4.64 -14.22 -4.61
C ARG A 80 3.16 -13.91 -4.81
N SER A 81 2.44 -13.59 -3.73
CA SER A 81 1.00 -13.33 -3.76
C SER A 81 0.58 -12.17 -4.66
N VAL A 82 1.46 -11.19 -4.94
CA VAL A 82 1.15 -10.01 -5.76
C VAL A 82 1.96 -9.95 -7.06
N CYS A 83 2.70 -11.01 -7.38
CA CYS A 83 3.50 -11.07 -8.59
C CYS A 83 2.63 -11.48 -9.77
N LYS A 84 2.52 -10.61 -10.79
CA LYS A 84 1.73 -10.88 -12.00
C LYS A 84 2.30 -12.06 -12.80
N GLU A 85 3.61 -12.07 -13.03
CA GLU A 85 4.31 -13.12 -13.77
C GLU A 85 4.21 -14.51 -13.08
N CYS A 86 3.95 -14.55 -11.77
CA CYS A 86 3.71 -15.80 -11.04
C CYS A 86 2.22 -16.10 -10.84
N HIS A 87 1.31 -15.32 -11.42
CA HIS A 87 -0.14 -15.42 -11.19
C HIS A 87 -0.48 -15.49 -9.70
N GLY A 88 0.17 -14.61 -8.91
CA GLY A 88 0.02 -14.61 -7.46
C GLY A 88 -1.43 -14.57 -7.02
N SER A 89 -1.76 -15.21 -5.90
CA SER A 89 -3.14 -15.37 -5.42
C SER A 89 -3.96 -14.06 -5.28
N SER A 90 -3.30 -12.92 -5.14
CA SER A 90 -3.94 -11.60 -5.08
C SER A 90 -4.15 -10.95 -6.46
N ILE A 91 -3.76 -11.59 -7.56
CA ILE A 91 -3.92 -11.15 -8.94
C ILE A 91 -5.14 -11.86 -9.54
N CYS A 92 -6.03 -11.10 -10.19
CA CYS A 92 -7.17 -11.65 -10.92
C CYS A 92 -6.80 -11.96 -12.38
N GLU A 93 -7.70 -12.63 -13.10
CA GLU A 93 -7.60 -12.88 -14.54
C GLU A 93 -7.35 -11.62 -15.37
N HIS A 94 -7.88 -10.46 -14.94
CA HIS A 94 -7.66 -9.15 -15.58
C HIS A 94 -6.25 -8.57 -15.34
N ASN A 95 -5.29 -9.34 -14.81
CA ASN A 95 -3.93 -8.89 -14.48
C ASN A 95 -3.88 -7.68 -13.54
N LYS A 96 -4.93 -7.48 -12.73
CA LYS A 96 -5.09 -6.44 -11.72
C LYS A 96 -5.04 -7.09 -10.32
N LEU A 97 -4.75 -6.29 -9.29
CA LEU A 97 -4.93 -6.77 -7.91
C LEU A 97 -6.43 -7.03 -7.68
N ARG A 98 -6.80 -8.24 -7.23
CA ARG A 98 -8.19 -8.68 -6.96
C ARG A 98 -8.95 -7.64 -6.15
N SER A 99 -8.38 -7.16 -5.06
CA SER A 99 -9.01 -6.16 -4.19
C SER A 99 -9.28 -4.81 -4.86
N ARG A 100 -8.61 -4.50 -5.98
CA ARG A 100 -8.70 -3.24 -6.71
C ARG A 100 -9.31 -3.38 -8.11
N CYS A 101 -9.64 -4.60 -8.53
CA CYS A 101 -10.23 -4.87 -9.83
C CYS A 101 -11.71 -4.49 -9.79
N LYS A 102 -12.16 -3.67 -10.74
CA LYS A 102 -13.58 -3.28 -10.85
C LYS A 102 -14.43 -4.42 -11.40
N GLU A 103 -13.93 -5.10 -12.44
CA GLU A 103 -14.63 -6.24 -13.08
C GLU A 103 -14.90 -7.36 -12.05
N CYS A 104 -13.94 -7.67 -11.18
CA CYS A 104 -14.11 -8.68 -10.13
C CYS A 104 -14.83 -8.16 -8.85
N GLY A 105 -15.38 -6.94 -8.84
CA GLY A 105 -16.03 -6.37 -7.65
C GLY A 105 -15.10 -6.26 -6.43
N GLY A 106 -13.81 -5.99 -6.65
CA GLY A 106 -12.76 -6.04 -5.65
C GLY A 106 -13.11 -5.29 -4.35
N SER A 107 -12.73 -5.83 -3.20
CA SER A 107 -13.13 -5.31 -1.88
C SER A 107 -12.82 -3.83 -1.62
N SER A 108 -11.84 -3.24 -2.31
CA SER A 108 -11.51 -1.82 -2.22
C SER A 108 -12.37 -0.92 -3.11
N ILE A 109 -13.26 -1.48 -3.93
CA ILE A 109 -14.17 -0.78 -4.83
C ILE A 109 -15.56 -0.75 -4.17
N CYS A 110 -16.20 0.42 -4.16
CA CYS A 110 -17.57 0.57 -3.68
C CYS A 110 -18.59 0.41 -4.82
N GLN A 111 -19.87 0.36 -4.48
CA GLN A 111 -20.99 0.30 -5.42
C GLN A 111 -20.97 1.44 -6.47
N HIS A 112 -20.36 2.58 -6.17
CA HIS A 112 -20.19 3.70 -7.10
C HIS A 112 -19.04 3.50 -8.10
N ASN A 113 -18.45 2.31 -8.23
CA ASN A 113 -17.30 2.02 -9.08
C ASN A 113 -16.05 2.90 -8.81
N ARG A 114 -15.93 3.40 -7.58
CA ARG A 114 -14.83 4.22 -7.06
C ARG A 114 -14.08 3.46 -5.96
N ARG A 115 -12.84 3.84 -5.66
CA ARG A 115 -12.14 3.29 -4.49
C ARG A 115 -12.87 3.71 -3.21
N ARG A 116 -13.24 2.76 -2.35
CA ARG A 116 -13.95 2.98 -1.07
C ARG A 116 -13.30 4.08 -0.24
N SER A 117 -11.98 4.03 -0.07
CA SER A 117 -11.26 4.99 0.77
C SER A 117 -11.39 6.44 0.31
N THR A 118 -11.61 6.69 -0.98
CA THR A 118 -11.72 8.04 -1.56
C THR A 118 -13.12 8.36 -2.07
N CYS A 119 -14.11 7.49 -1.82
CA CYS A 119 -15.47 7.72 -2.29
C CYS A 119 -16.22 8.63 -1.32
N LYS A 120 -16.55 9.86 -1.75
CA LYS A 120 -17.28 10.84 -0.94
C LYS A 120 -18.66 10.34 -0.52
N ALA A 121 -19.40 9.73 -1.45
CA ALA A 121 -20.74 9.19 -1.19
C ALA A 121 -20.73 8.03 -0.17
N CYS A 122 -19.60 7.35 0.02
CA CYS A 122 -19.45 6.32 1.05
C CYS A 122 -18.78 6.82 2.34
N GLY A 123 -18.51 8.13 2.47
CA GLY A 123 -17.73 8.67 3.60
C GLY A 123 -16.33 8.05 3.71
N GLY A 124 -15.69 7.73 2.58
CA GLY A 124 -14.42 6.99 2.57
C GLY A 124 -13.38 7.58 3.51
N GLY A 125 -12.66 6.73 4.27
CA GLY A 125 -11.77 7.18 5.35
C GLY A 125 -10.62 8.13 4.97
N SER A 126 -10.31 8.27 3.67
CA SER A 126 -9.36 9.29 3.18
C SER A 126 -10.01 10.65 2.92
N ILE A 127 -11.32 10.81 3.10
CA ILE A 127 -12.04 12.08 3.01
C ILE A 127 -12.02 12.76 4.39
N CYS A 128 -11.77 14.07 4.42
CA CYS A 128 -11.86 14.89 5.62
C CYS A 128 -13.24 15.56 5.72
N GLN A 129 -13.53 16.19 6.87
CA GLN A 129 -14.77 16.93 7.11
C GLN A 129 -15.08 18.02 6.06
N HIS A 130 -14.04 18.54 5.39
CA HIS A 130 -14.19 19.53 4.31
C HIS A 130 -14.53 18.91 2.93
N ASN A 131 -14.95 17.64 2.87
CA ASN A 131 -15.23 16.92 1.62
C ASN A 131 -14.07 16.88 0.60
N ARG A 132 -12.82 17.00 1.10
CA ARG A 132 -11.57 16.91 0.33
C ARG A 132 -10.78 15.66 0.72
N ILE A 133 -9.91 15.18 -0.15
CA ILE A 133 -8.95 14.12 0.20
C ILE A 133 -8.03 14.66 1.29
N ARG A 134 -7.97 13.97 2.43
CA ARG A 134 -7.30 14.40 3.66
C ARG A 134 -5.84 14.75 3.44
N SER A 135 -5.12 13.97 2.62
CA SER A 135 -3.71 14.24 2.31
C SER A 135 -3.47 15.51 1.49
N THR A 136 -4.47 16.01 0.77
CA THR A 136 -4.37 17.23 -0.06
C THR A 136 -5.14 18.42 0.51
N CYS A 137 -5.82 18.24 1.64
CA CYS A 137 -6.61 19.27 2.25
C CYS A 137 -5.70 20.28 2.98
N LYS A 138 -5.64 21.51 2.47
CA LYS A 138 -4.87 22.61 3.07
C LYS A 138 -5.31 22.92 4.50
N ILE A 139 -6.62 23.00 4.72
CA ILE A 139 -7.20 23.33 6.04
C ILE A 139 -6.82 22.26 7.09
N CYS A 140 -6.74 20.99 6.69
CA CYS A 140 -6.33 19.91 7.59
C CYS A 140 -4.79 19.74 7.71
N GLY A 141 -3.99 20.57 7.03
CA GLY A 141 -2.54 20.36 6.95
C GLY A 141 -2.18 18.99 6.35
N GLY A 142 -2.93 18.53 5.35
CA GLY A 142 -2.77 17.20 4.76
C GLY A 142 -1.32 16.90 4.38
N GLY A 143 -0.86 15.64 4.51
CA GLY A 143 0.56 15.30 4.37
C GLY A 143 1.25 15.72 3.06
N SER A 144 0.51 15.96 1.97
CA SER A 144 1.03 16.48 0.71
C SER A 144 1.22 18.01 0.71
N ILE A 145 0.78 18.71 1.75
CA ILE A 145 0.89 20.16 1.94
C ILE A 145 2.07 20.41 2.89
N CYS A 146 2.91 21.38 2.57
CA CYS A 146 4.00 21.83 3.45
C CYS A 146 3.53 22.95 4.39
N SER A 147 4.39 23.36 5.33
CA SER A 147 4.16 24.50 6.22
C SER A 147 3.85 25.80 5.47
N HIS A 148 4.35 25.95 4.24
CA HIS A 148 4.11 27.12 3.38
C HIS A 148 2.75 27.08 2.64
N ASN A 149 1.84 26.18 2.99
CA ASN A 149 0.53 25.99 2.32
C ASN A 149 0.61 25.68 0.81
N LYS A 150 1.79 25.25 0.33
CA LYS A 150 2.06 24.79 -1.03
C LYS A 150 2.08 23.25 -1.07
N VAL A 151 1.91 22.66 -2.25
CA VAL A 151 2.09 21.21 -2.43
C VAL A 151 3.57 20.89 -2.22
N ARG A 152 3.87 20.04 -1.24
CA ARG A 152 5.22 19.74 -0.75
C ARG A 152 6.18 19.30 -1.86
N SER A 153 5.70 18.50 -2.81
CA SER A 153 6.53 17.98 -3.90
C SER A 153 6.99 19.05 -4.89
N ILE A 154 6.35 20.22 -4.93
CA ILE A 154 6.67 21.33 -5.84
C ILE A 154 7.01 22.64 -5.09
N CYS A 155 7.15 22.58 -3.77
CA CYS A 155 7.49 23.76 -2.97
C CYS A 155 9.00 23.98 -3.01
N LYS A 156 9.43 25.12 -3.58
CA LYS A 156 10.85 25.51 -3.67
C LYS A 156 11.51 25.62 -2.29
N ASP A 157 10.80 26.27 -1.37
CA ASP A 157 11.21 26.48 0.02
C ASP A 157 11.41 25.15 0.79
N CYS A 158 10.84 24.03 0.31
CA CYS A 158 11.03 22.70 0.88
C CYS A 158 11.94 21.78 0.03
N GLY A 159 12.61 22.31 -0.99
CA GLY A 159 13.41 21.53 -1.93
C GLY A 159 12.60 20.49 -2.73
N GLY A 160 11.33 20.81 -3.02
CA GLY A 160 10.29 19.88 -3.49
C GLY A 160 10.79 18.76 -4.41
N ALA A 161 10.50 17.51 -4.05
CA ALA A 161 11.05 16.32 -4.72
C ALA A 161 10.78 16.21 -6.24
N SER A 162 9.78 16.94 -6.75
CA SER A 162 9.44 17.04 -8.17
C SER A 162 10.17 18.16 -8.91
N LEU A 163 10.94 19.01 -8.23
CA LEU A 163 11.74 20.10 -8.81
C LEU A 163 13.16 19.63 -9.14
N CYS A 164 13.69 20.05 -10.28
CA CYS A 164 15.09 19.84 -10.62
C CYS A 164 15.98 20.94 -10.02
N LYS A 165 17.29 20.85 -10.26
CA LYS A 165 18.27 21.88 -9.87
C LYS A 165 18.02 23.28 -10.47
N HIS A 166 17.18 23.37 -11.50
CA HIS A 166 16.76 24.63 -12.13
C HIS A 166 15.42 25.17 -11.60
N ASP A 167 14.92 24.64 -10.47
CA ASP A 167 13.59 24.98 -9.90
C ASP A 167 12.39 24.74 -10.81
N ARG A 168 12.58 23.98 -11.89
CA ARG A 168 11.53 23.56 -12.83
C ARG A 168 11.03 22.18 -12.44
N ILE A 169 9.76 21.88 -12.72
CA ILE A 169 9.23 20.53 -12.52
C ILE A 169 10.04 19.55 -13.41
N LYS A 170 10.68 18.54 -12.81
CA LYS A 170 11.61 17.59 -13.47
C LYS A 170 11.07 17.05 -14.79
N CYS A 171 9.81 16.59 -14.80
CA CYS A 171 9.19 16.02 -16.00
C CYS A 171 8.98 17.03 -17.13
N ARG A 172 9.02 18.34 -16.84
CA ARG A 172 8.80 19.45 -17.78
C ARG A 172 10.06 20.28 -18.03
N CYS A 173 11.20 19.91 -17.47
CA CYS A 173 12.44 20.67 -17.62
C CYS A 173 13.18 20.21 -18.88
N LYS A 174 13.34 21.11 -19.84
CA LYS A 174 14.06 20.85 -21.10
C LYS A 174 15.52 20.50 -20.86
N ASP A 175 16.17 21.26 -20.00
CA ASP A 175 17.59 21.09 -19.63
C ASP A 175 17.87 19.77 -18.89
N CYS A 176 16.82 19.13 -18.34
CA CYS A 176 16.91 17.82 -17.71
C CYS A 176 16.38 16.67 -18.59
N GLY A 177 16.01 16.94 -19.85
CA GLY A 177 15.39 15.93 -20.72
C GLY A 177 14.06 15.39 -20.15
N GLY A 178 13.26 16.27 -19.52
CA GLY A 178 12.04 15.89 -18.80
C GLY A 178 11.10 15.00 -19.63
N ASN A 179 10.63 13.90 -19.05
CA ASN A 179 9.88 12.86 -19.76
C ASN A 179 8.53 13.30 -20.39
N SER A 180 8.02 14.49 -20.05
CA SER A 180 6.80 15.08 -20.64
C SER A 180 7.10 15.91 -21.88
N ILE A 181 8.37 16.12 -22.20
CA ILE A 181 8.84 16.82 -23.39
C ILE A 181 9.11 15.77 -24.48
N CYS A 182 8.67 16.04 -25.70
CA CYS A 182 8.93 15.20 -26.86
C CYS A 182 10.30 15.53 -27.47
N PRO A 183 10.84 14.69 -28.38
CA PRO A 183 12.04 15.03 -29.16
C PRO A 183 11.96 16.40 -29.87
N HIS A 184 10.76 16.86 -30.25
CA HIS A 184 10.54 18.19 -30.85
C HIS A 184 10.56 19.35 -29.84
N ASN A 185 11.06 19.12 -28.61
CA ASN A 185 11.19 20.12 -27.55
C ASN A 185 9.87 20.84 -27.14
N ARG A 186 8.74 20.16 -27.35
CA ARG A 186 7.39 20.59 -26.97
C ARG A 186 6.81 19.64 -25.93
N MET A 187 5.78 20.06 -25.20
CA MET A 187 5.05 19.13 -24.33
C MET A 187 4.38 18.06 -25.18
N LYS A 188 4.59 16.77 -24.87
CA LYS A 188 4.09 15.62 -25.64
C LYS A 188 2.60 15.75 -25.99
N TYR A 189 1.76 16.08 -25.00
CA TYR A 189 0.31 16.24 -25.16
C TYR A 189 -0.13 17.47 -25.98
N ARG A 190 0.80 18.39 -26.32
CA ARG A 190 0.54 19.58 -27.16
C ARG A 190 1.25 19.51 -28.51
N CYS A 191 2.14 18.54 -28.73
CA CYS A 191 2.90 18.43 -29.97
C CYS A 191 2.01 17.82 -31.07
N LYS A 192 1.72 18.58 -32.13
CA LYS A 192 0.90 18.13 -33.26
C LYS A 192 1.48 16.88 -33.93
N GLU A 193 2.79 16.88 -34.17
CA GLU A 193 3.51 15.74 -34.76
C GLU A 193 3.47 14.47 -33.87
N CYS A 194 3.53 14.62 -32.54
CA CYS A 194 3.37 13.45 -31.66
C CYS A 194 1.92 12.97 -31.57
N LYS A 195 0.94 13.86 -31.76
CA LYS A 195 -0.48 13.49 -31.76
C LYS A 195 -0.85 12.71 -33.01
N SER A 196 -0.36 13.12 -34.17
CA SER A 196 -0.62 12.42 -35.44
C SER A 196 -0.05 11.00 -35.40
N ILE A 197 1.19 10.82 -34.92
CA ILE A 197 1.83 9.50 -34.81
C ILE A 197 1.07 8.58 -33.84
N GLN A 198 0.55 9.10 -32.72
CA GLN A 198 -0.25 8.30 -31.79
C GLN A 198 -1.59 7.83 -32.37
N GLN A 199 -2.13 8.52 -33.38
CA GLN A 199 -3.35 8.11 -34.08
C GLN A 199 -3.07 6.96 -35.06
N PHE A 200 -2.02 7.06 -35.87
CA PHE A 200 -1.62 6.00 -36.81
C PHE A 200 -1.36 4.64 -36.12
N PHE A 201 -0.69 4.62 -34.97
CA PHE A 201 -0.44 3.36 -34.24
C PHE A 201 -1.66 2.79 -33.51
N ASN A 202 -2.69 3.59 -33.23
CA ASN A 202 -3.91 3.09 -32.60
C ASN A 202 -4.89 2.51 -33.64
N ASP A 203 -4.81 2.97 -34.89
CA ASP A 203 -5.69 2.54 -35.98
C ASP A 203 -5.21 1.24 -36.67
N GLU A 204 -3.93 0.89 -36.61
CA GLU A 204 -3.38 -0.39 -37.14
C GLU A 204 -3.51 -1.61 -36.18
N MET A 205 -4.19 -1.45 -35.03
CA MET A 205 -4.38 -2.51 -34.02
C MET A 205 -5.87 -2.82 -33.76
N ILE A 206 -6.76 -2.53 -34.72
CA ILE A 206 -8.16 -3.00 -34.75
C ILE A 206 -8.30 -4.07 -35.84
#